data_AF-A0A9P7FEK8-F1
#
_entry.id   AF-A0A9P7FEK8-F1
#
_cell.length_a   1.000
_cell.length_b   1.000
_cell.length_c   1.000
_cell.angle_alpha   90.00
_cell.angle_beta   90.00
_cell.angle_gamma   90.00
#
_symmetry.space_group_name_H-M   'P 1'
#
loop_
_entity.id
_entity.type
_entity.pdbx_description
1 polymer ?
#
loop_
_entity_poly.entity_id
_entity_poly.type
_entity_poly.pdbx_seq_one_letter_code
_entity_poly.pdbx_strand_id
1 'polypeptide(L)'
;MGDPLGERAWILLSGIHYPGDLPDCPDSLAADRFYLYQVSEAEYVVMDKFCRLEPELTVPVTLLMNPCFEIDRWYWRHMGLRRGYSRCELRTLERKRTWRSGSMGDVLAEHATFLLDAKTDYLYDGPVCKC
;
A
#
# COMPACT_ATOMS: atom_id res chain seq x y z
N MET A 1 7.93 15.44 1.93
CA MET A 1 7.43 15.04 3.26
C MET A 1 6.31 14.08 3.03
N GLY A 2 6.38 12.94 3.72
CA GLY A 2 5.78 11.67 3.31
C GLY A 2 4.28 11.74 3.15
N ASP A 3 3.79 11.07 2.12
CA ASP A 3 2.38 10.73 1.94
C ASP A 3 2.15 9.41 2.69
N PRO A 4 1.68 9.44 3.95
CA PRO A 4 1.68 8.26 4.79
C PRO A 4 0.66 7.22 4.30
N LEU A 5 -0.44 7.67 3.67
CA LEU A 5 -1.44 6.78 3.09
C LEU A 5 -0.87 6.05 1.87
N GLY A 6 -0.25 6.79 0.95
CA GLY A 6 0.41 6.21 -0.23
C GLY A 6 1.54 5.26 0.16
N GLU A 7 2.37 5.65 1.12
CA GLU A 7 3.50 4.84 1.61
C GLU A 7 3.03 3.55 2.28
N ARG A 8 2.05 3.63 3.19
CA ARG A 8 1.47 2.43 3.82
C ARG A 8 0.88 1.48 2.80
N ALA A 9 0.09 2.02 1.86
CA ALA A 9 -0.53 1.24 0.81
C ALA A 9 0.51 0.57 -0.11
N TRP A 10 1.59 1.28 -0.45
CA TRP A 10 2.73 0.73 -1.19
C TRP A 10 3.39 -0.45 -0.46
N ILE A 11 3.65 -0.32 0.85
CA ILE A 11 4.22 -1.40 1.67
C ILE A 11 3.31 -2.64 1.64
N LEU A 12 1.99 -2.44 1.82
CA LEU A 12 1.03 -3.54 1.88
C LEU A 12 0.83 -4.24 0.53
N LEU A 13 1.07 -3.55 -0.59
CA LEU A 13 0.95 -4.10 -1.93
C LEU A 13 2.22 -4.84 -2.41
N SER A 14 3.38 -4.52 -1.86
CA SER A 14 4.68 -4.98 -2.37
C SER A 14 5.06 -6.39 -1.89
N GLY A 15 5.95 -7.05 -2.62
CA GLY A 15 6.54 -8.34 -2.21
C GLY A 15 5.61 -9.55 -2.28
N ILE A 16 4.53 -9.46 -3.06
CA ILE A 16 3.54 -10.54 -3.19
C ILE A 16 3.15 -10.75 -4.65
N HIS A 17 2.82 -11.99 -5.00
CA HIS A 17 2.20 -12.29 -6.30
C HIS A 17 0.71 -11.95 -6.28
N TYR A 18 0.17 -11.60 -7.44
CA TYR A 18 -1.24 -11.34 -7.73
C TYR A 18 -1.75 -12.27 -8.85
N PRO A 19 -3.08 -12.40 -9.03
CA PRO A 19 -3.64 -13.33 -10.02
C PRO A 19 -3.15 -13.05 -11.43
N GLY A 20 -2.51 -14.02 -12.07
CA GLY A 20 -1.96 -13.88 -13.43
C GLY A 20 -0.49 -13.48 -13.46
N ASP A 21 0.14 -13.24 -12.32
CA ASP A 21 1.60 -13.09 -12.26
C ASP A 21 2.29 -14.41 -12.58
N LEU A 22 3.46 -14.32 -13.22
CA LEU A 22 4.31 -15.45 -13.49
C LEU A 22 5.11 -15.82 -12.22
N PRO A 23 4.97 -17.04 -11.68
CA PRO A 23 5.62 -17.44 -10.42
C PRO A 23 7.14 -17.31 -10.44
N ASP A 24 7.74 -17.55 -11.60
CA ASP A 24 9.20 -17.56 -11.77
C ASP A 24 9.76 -16.19 -12.19
N CYS A 25 8.93 -15.14 -12.22
CA CYS A 25 9.36 -13.80 -12.61
C CYS A 25 9.71 -12.96 -11.38
N PRO A 26 11.00 -12.63 -11.16
CA PRO A 26 11.43 -11.88 -9.98
C PRO A 26 10.79 -10.48 -9.90
N ASP A 27 10.54 -9.86 -11.05
CA ASP A 27 9.96 -8.52 -11.15
C ASP A 27 8.54 -8.45 -10.57
N SER A 28 7.82 -9.57 -10.52
CA SER A 28 6.49 -9.63 -9.90
C SER A 28 6.54 -9.48 -8.36
N LEU A 29 7.70 -9.71 -7.75
CA LEU A 29 7.94 -9.54 -6.30
C LEU A 29 8.76 -8.29 -5.98
N ALA A 30 9.12 -7.49 -6.97
CA ALA A 30 9.96 -6.32 -6.78
C ALA A 30 9.32 -5.33 -5.78
N ALA A 31 10.10 -4.85 -4.82
CA ALA A 31 9.62 -3.88 -3.82
C ALA A 31 9.18 -2.56 -4.46
N ASP A 32 9.71 -2.23 -5.63
CA ASP A 32 9.36 -1.02 -6.38
C ASP A 32 8.28 -1.28 -7.44
N ARG A 33 7.63 -2.45 -7.45
CA ARG A 33 6.60 -2.83 -8.45
C ARG A 33 5.46 -1.81 -8.53
N PHE A 34 4.99 -1.34 -7.39
CA PHE A 34 3.85 -0.43 -7.32
C PHE A 34 4.31 1.01 -7.16
N TYR A 35 3.60 1.91 -7.85
CA TYR A 35 3.58 3.32 -7.51
C TYR A 35 2.17 3.73 -7.11
N LEU A 36 2.10 4.45 -6.01
CA LEU A 36 0.87 5.06 -5.53
C LEU A 36 1.06 6.56 -5.47
N TYR A 37 0.14 7.28 -6.09
CA TYR A 37 0.14 8.73 -6.06
C TYR A 37 -1.30 9.25 -6.00
N GLN A 38 -1.47 10.32 -5.24
CA GLN A 38 -2.73 11.01 -5.13
C GLN A 38 -3.00 11.81 -6.42
N VAL A 39 -4.16 11.59 -7.04
CA VAL A 39 -4.59 12.34 -8.23
C VAL A 39 -5.64 13.40 -7.92
N SER A 40 -6.31 13.28 -6.78
CA SER A 40 -7.24 14.26 -6.25
C SER A 40 -7.35 14.12 -4.73
N GLU A 41 -8.01 15.06 -4.08
CA GLU A 41 -8.32 14.96 -2.64
C GLU A 41 -9.13 13.70 -2.28
N ALA A 42 -9.81 13.09 -3.25
CA ALA A 42 -10.67 11.94 -3.04
C ALA A 42 -10.06 10.61 -3.49
N GLU A 43 -8.98 10.62 -4.27
CA GLU A 43 -8.52 9.43 -5.00
C GLU A 43 -7.01 9.28 -5.12
N TYR A 44 -6.57 8.03 -5.00
CA TYR A 44 -5.23 7.57 -5.31
C TYR A 44 -5.26 6.67 -6.53
N VAL A 45 -4.20 6.75 -7.32
CA VAL A 45 -3.94 5.80 -8.40
C VAL A 45 -2.91 4.78 -7.95
N VAL A 46 -3.20 3.50 -8.23
CA VAL A 46 -2.29 2.37 -8.11
C VAL A 46 -1.81 1.99 -9.51
N MET A 47 -0.53 2.26 -9.78
CA MET A 47 0.14 1.86 -11.01
C MET A 47 1.03 0.63 -10.74
N ASP A 48 0.82 -0.44 -11.50
CA ASP A 48 1.63 -1.66 -11.45
C ASP A 48 2.65 -1.66 -12.60
N LYS A 49 3.93 -1.46 -12.28
CA LYS A 49 5.02 -1.47 -13.27
C LYS A 49 5.18 -2.80 -13.99
N PHE A 50 4.79 -3.90 -13.35
CA PHE A 50 4.89 -5.21 -13.95
C PHE A 50 3.86 -5.39 -15.08
N CYS A 51 2.77 -4.62 -15.02
CA CYS A 51 1.64 -4.73 -15.93
C CYS A 51 1.29 -3.38 -16.55
N ARG A 52 2.29 -2.65 -17.08
CA ARG A 52 2.12 -1.28 -17.65
C ARG A 52 1.10 -1.17 -18.78
N LEU A 53 0.76 -2.29 -19.42
CA LEU A 53 -0.25 -2.34 -20.47
C LEU A 53 -1.68 -2.45 -19.92
N GLU A 54 -1.82 -2.80 -18.64
CA GLU A 54 -3.12 -2.83 -17.98
C GLU A 54 -3.48 -1.42 -17.47
N PRO A 55 -4.76 -1.01 -17.57
CA PRO A 55 -5.19 0.25 -17.02
C PRO A 55 -4.91 0.32 -15.52
N GLU A 56 -4.59 1.52 -15.05
CA GLU A 56 -4.40 1.79 -13.63
C GLU A 56 -5.68 1.54 -12.83
N LEU A 57 -5.54 1.33 -11.52
CA LEU A 57 -6.65 1.20 -10.59
C LEU A 57 -6.72 2.41 -9.68
N THR A 58 -7.90 3.02 -9.61
CA THR A 58 -8.16 4.13 -8.68
C THR A 58 -8.76 3.59 -7.39
N VAL A 59 -8.22 4.01 -6.25
CA VAL A 59 -8.72 3.70 -4.91
C VAL A 59 -9.14 4.98 -4.19
N PRO A 60 -10.37 5.05 -3.65
CA PRO A 60 -10.80 6.20 -2.87
C PRO A 60 -9.96 6.39 -1.60
N VAL A 61 -9.65 7.64 -1.27
CA VAL A 61 -8.97 8.04 -0.03
C VAL A 61 -9.70 7.53 1.20
N THR A 62 -11.03 7.53 1.18
CA THR A 62 -11.86 7.02 2.29
C THR A 62 -11.64 5.54 2.58
N LEU A 63 -11.26 4.73 1.58
CA LEU A 63 -10.87 3.35 1.80
C LEU A 63 -9.47 3.26 2.39
N LEU A 64 -8.51 4.05 1.92
CA LEU A 64 -7.15 4.09 2.47
C LEU A 64 -7.13 4.60 3.93
N MET A 65 -8.05 5.48 4.29
CA MET A 65 -8.24 5.97 5.67
C MET A 65 -8.92 4.95 6.58
N ASN A 66 -9.56 3.91 6.04
CA ASN A 66 -10.24 2.90 6.85
C ASN A 66 -9.20 1.90 7.43
N PRO A 67 -9.03 1.82 8.77
CA PRO A 67 -8.00 0.96 9.36
C PRO A 67 -8.17 -0.53 9.06
N CYS A 68 -9.38 -0.96 8.75
CA CYS A 68 -9.71 -2.35 8.42
C CYS A 68 -9.62 -2.65 6.92
N PHE A 69 -9.27 -1.67 6.08
CA PHE A 69 -9.17 -1.89 4.65
C PHE A 69 -7.93 -2.72 4.30
N GLU A 70 -8.15 -3.86 3.63
CA GLU A 70 -7.11 -4.75 3.11
C GLU A 70 -6.83 -4.38 1.63
N ILE A 71 -5.92 -3.44 1.39
CA ILE A 71 -5.65 -2.93 0.04
C ILE A 71 -5.12 -4.03 -0.91
N ASP A 72 -4.30 -4.95 -0.40
CA ASP A 72 -3.76 -6.07 -1.17
C ASP A 72 -4.89 -6.97 -1.69
N ARG A 73 -5.88 -7.25 -0.83
CA ARG A 73 -7.04 -8.06 -1.14
C ARG A 73 -7.99 -7.34 -2.09
N TRP A 74 -8.17 -6.04 -1.89
CA TRP A 74 -8.93 -5.20 -2.81
C TRP A 74 -8.30 -5.23 -4.21
N TYR A 75 -7.00 -4.98 -4.31
CA TYR A 75 -6.25 -4.97 -5.57
C TYR A 75 -6.29 -6.34 -6.26
N TRP A 76 -6.02 -7.41 -5.51
CA TRP A 76 -6.11 -8.80 -5.97
C TRP A 76 -7.42 -9.10 -6.68
N ARG A 77 -8.54 -8.69 -6.08
CA ARG A 77 -9.88 -8.93 -6.63
C ARG A 77 -10.14 -8.10 -7.87
N HIS A 78 -9.78 -6.82 -7.85
CA HIS A 78 -10.03 -5.92 -8.98
C HIS A 78 -9.18 -6.31 -10.20
N MET A 79 -7.89 -6.59 -10.02
CA MET A 79 -7.03 -7.08 -11.09
C MET A 79 -7.44 -8.45 -11.59
N GLY A 80 -7.74 -9.37 -10.69
CA GLY A 80 -8.21 -10.70 -11.07
C GLY A 80 -9.48 -10.65 -11.93
N LEU A 81 -10.46 -9.83 -11.56
CA LEU A 81 -11.67 -9.65 -12.36
C LEU A 81 -11.35 -9.02 -13.73
N ARG A 82 -10.46 -8.03 -13.79
CA ARG A 82 -10.01 -7.43 -15.06
C ARG A 82 -9.32 -8.43 -15.98
N ARG A 83 -8.57 -9.37 -15.41
CA ARG A 83 -7.90 -10.47 -16.13
C ARG A 83 -8.83 -11.64 -16.48
N GLY A 84 -10.14 -11.51 -16.21
CA GLY A 84 -11.14 -12.50 -16.61
C GLY A 84 -11.36 -13.64 -15.61
N TYR A 85 -10.75 -13.60 -14.42
CA TYR A 85 -11.02 -14.60 -13.39
C TYR A 85 -12.42 -14.41 -12.81
N SER A 86 -13.13 -15.51 -12.61
CA SER A 86 -14.40 -15.49 -11.89
C SER A 86 -14.19 -15.21 -10.40
N ARG A 87 -15.24 -14.71 -9.73
CA ARG A 87 -15.24 -14.54 -8.26
C ARG A 87 -14.98 -15.87 -7.53
N CYS A 88 -15.41 -16.99 -8.09
CA CYS A 88 -15.17 -18.32 -7.52
C CYS A 88 -13.69 -18.71 -7.59
N GLU A 89 -13.04 -18.48 -8.73
CA GLU A 89 -11.60 -18.72 -8.89
C GLU A 89 -10.80 -17.82 -7.96
N LEU A 90 -11.12 -16.53 -7.90
CA LEU A 90 -10.42 -15.59 -7.02
C LEU A 90 -10.55 -15.96 -5.55
N ARG A 91 -11.71 -16.44 -5.09
CA ARG A 91 -11.88 -16.97 -3.73
C ARG A 91 -11.04 -18.21 -3.47
N THR A 92 -10.95 -19.10 -4.47
CA THR A 92 -10.14 -20.31 -4.36
C THR A 92 -8.65 -19.98 -4.29
N LEU A 93 -8.18 -19.06 -5.14
CA LEU A 93 -6.80 -18.58 -5.14
C LEU A 93 -6.47 -17.81 -3.85
N GLU A 94 -7.37 -16.96 -3.37
CA GLU A 94 -7.24 -16.19 -2.12
C GLU A 94 -7.05 -17.12 -0.91
N ARG A 95 -7.75 -18.27 -0.87
CA ARG A 95 -7.57 -19.27 0.20
C ARG A 95 -6.22 -20.00 0.14
N LYS A 96 -5.61 -20.09 -1.04
CA LYS A 96 -4.30 -20.71 -1.24
C LYS A 96 -3.13 -19.75 -0.99
N ARG A 97 -3.40 -18.46 -0.76
CA ARG A 97 -2.36 -17.47 -0.45
C ARG A 97 -1.65 -17.88 0.84
N THR A 98 -0.34 -18.10 0.75
CA THR A 98 0.55 -18.34 1.90
C THR A 98 0.91 -17.04 2.61
N TRP A 99 0.77 -15.90 1.93
CA TRP A 99 1.04 -14.57 2.45
C TRP A 99 -0.22 -13.70 2.45
N ARG A 100 -0.43 -12.97 3.54
CA ARG A 100 -1.48 -11.96 3.67
C ARG A 100 -0.85 -10.71 4.26
N SER A 101 -0.92 -9.61 3.51
CA SER A 101 -0.59 -8.31 4.08
C SER A 101 -1.63 -7.94 5.14
N GLY A 102 -1.24 -7.09 6.09
CA GLY A 102 -2.17 -6.54 7.07
C GLY A 102 -3.16 -5.55 6.43
N SER A 103 -4.02 -4.97 7.26
CA SER A 103 -4.86 -3.85 6.84
C SER A 103 -4.10 -2.52 6.90
N MET A 104 -4.71 -1.44 6.37
CA MET A 104 -4.15 -0.10 6.40
C MET A 104 -3.72 0.33 7.81
N GLY A 105 -4.46 -0.04 8.85
CA GLY A 105 -4.17 0.42 10.22
C GLY A 105 -4.52 1.90 10.42
N ASP A 106 -4.19 2.45 11.58
CA ASP A 106 -4.43 3.87 11.84
C ASP A 106 -3.25 4.71 11.34
N VAL A 107 -3.15 4.81 10.01
CA VAL A 107 -2.01 5.41 9.31
C VAL A 107 -1.73 6.85 9.76
N LEU A 108 -2.79 7.62 9.99
CA LEU A 108 -2.66 9.03 10.37
C LEU A 108 -2.20 9.16 11.83
N ALA A 109 -2.70 8.33 12.74
CA ALA A 109 -2.22 8.33 14.12
C ALA A 109 -0.78 7.80 14.22
N GLU A 110 -0.43 6.75 13.49
CA GLU A 110 0.93 6.22 13.40
C GLU A 110 1.90 7.30 12.89
N HIS A 111 1.53 8.00 11.82
CA HIS A 111 2.35 9.09 11.27
C HIS A 111 2.45 10.29 12.21
N ALA A 112 1.35 10.68 12.88
CA ALA A 112 1.37 11.77 13.86
C ALA A 112 2.30 11.45 15.05
N THR A 113 2.24 10.21 15.54
CA THR A 113 3.13 9.73 16.63
C THR A 113 4.59 9.78 16.18
N PHE A 114 4.89 9.27 14.98
CA PHE A 114 6.23 9.34 14.39
C PHE A 114 6.75 10.79 14.29
N LEU A 115 5.92 11.73 13.84
CA LEU A 115 6.29 13.15 13.74
C LEU A 115 6.51 13.81 15.11
N LEU A 116 5.76 13.39 16.14
CA LEU A 116 5.94 13.88 17.50
C LEU A 116 7.24 13.35 18.10
N ASP A 117 7.50 12.04 17.98
CA ASP A 117 8.73 11.41 18.45
C ASP A 117 9.96 12.00 17.76
N ALA A 118 9.91 12.13 16.44
CA ALA A 118 10.99 12.74 15.65
C ALA A 118 11.27 14.20 16.05
N LYS A 119 10.28 14.94 16.58
CA LYS A 119 10.47 16.30 17.10
C LYS A 119 11.03 16.32 18.52
N THR A 120 10.77 15.30 19.33
CA THR A 120 11.33 15.24 20.69
C THR A 120 12.84 15.07 20.70
N ASP A 121 13.42 14.44 19.67
CA ASP A 121 14.87 14.27 19.54
C ASP A 121 15.64 15.58 19.25
N TYR A 122 14.96 16.64 18.77
CA TYR A 122 15.58 17.95 18.50
C TYR A 122 15.50 18.95 19.66
N LEU A 123 14.84 18.60 20.78
CA LEU A 123 14.62 19.53 21.90
C LEU A 123 15.60 19.36 23.08
N TYR A 124 16.72 18.67 22.88
CA TYR A 124 17.77 18.51 23.89
C TYR A 124 19.07 19.28 23.60
N ASP A 125 18.96 20.55 23.19
CA ASP A 125 20.05 21.53 23.32
C ASP A 125 19.60 22.65 24.25
N GLY A 126 19.64 22.36 25.56
CA GLY A 126 19.44 23.37 26.60
C GLY A 126 20.58 24.40 26.58
N PRO A 127 20.30 25.69 26.83
CA PRO A 127 21.34 26.70 26.89
C PRO A 127 22.21 26.44 28.12
N VAL A 128 23.48 26.09 27.90
CA VAL A 128 24.49 26.17 28.96
C VAL A 128 24.81 27.66 29.16
N CYS A 129 23.97 28.35 29.93
CA CYS A 129 24.34 29.63 30.52
C CYS A 129 25.53 29.38 31.45
N LYS A 130 26.73 29.83 31.05
CA LYS A 130 27.85 30.03 31.97
C LYS A 130 27.85 31.49 32.39
N CYS A 131 27.65 31.69 33.70
CA CYS A 131 27.86 32.96 34.41
C CYS A 131 29.34 33.36 34.41
#